data_AF-A0A2X2BGJ7-F1
#
_entry.id   AF-A0A2X2BGJ7-F1
#
_cell.length_a   1.000
_cell.length_b   1.000
_cell.length_c   1.000
_cell.angle_alpha   90.00
_cell.angle_beta   90.00
_cell.angle_gamma   90.00
#
_symmetry.space_group_name_H-M   'P 1'
#
loop_
_entity.id
_entity.type
_entity.pdbx_description
1 polymer ?
#
loop_
_entity_poly.entity_id
_entity_poly.type
_entity_poly.pdbx_seq_one_letter_code
_entity_poly.pdbx_strand_id
1 'polypeptide(L)'
;MAAGVDVLLIDSSHGHSEGVLQRIRETRALYPNLPIIGGNVATAEGALALADAGVSAVKVGIGPGSICTTRIVTGVGVPQITAIADAVEALKDRNIPVIADGGIRFSGDIAKALAAGAACVMVGSMFAGTEESPG
;
A
#
# COMPACT_ATOMS: atom_id res chain seq x y z
N MET A 1 -5.33 20.27 11.59
CA MET A 1 -4.31 20.19 10.52
C MET A 1 -4.20 21.56 9.87
N ALA A 2 -3.04 22.21 9.90
CA ALA A 2 -2.89 23.58 9.42
C ALA A 2 -2.91 23.69 7.89
N ALA A 3 -2.52 22.63 7.17
CA ALA A 3 -2.46 22.59 5.71
C ALA A 3 -3.68 21.92 5.03
N GLY A 4 -4.62 21.36 5.80
CA GLY A 4 -5.89 20.83 5.26
C GLY A 4 -5.77 19.61 4.32
N VAL A 5 -4.93 18.62 4.64
CA VAL A 5 -4.79 17.40 3.81
C VAL A 5 -6.06 16.54 3.81
N ASP A 6 -6.42 15.99 2.65
CA ASP A 6 -7.61 15.14 2.47
C ASP A 6 -7.37 13.67 2.84
N VAL A 7 -6.12 13.21 2.76
CA VAL A 7 -5.71 11.83 3.06
C VAL A 7 -4.27 11.81 3.57
N LEU A 8 -3.97 10.88 4.49
CA LEU A 8 -2.62 10.68 5.01
C LEU A 8 -2.15 9.25 4.75
N LEU A 9 -0.96 9.11 4.18
CA LEU A 9 -0.29 7.82 4.01
C LEU A 9 0.77 7.62 5.09
N ILE A 10 0.64 6.55 5.89
CA ILE A 10 1.68 6.06 6.78
C ILE A 10 2.46 4.98 6.03
N ASP A 11 3.67 5.34 5.59
CA ASP A 11 4.49 4.55 4.67
C ASP A 11 5.68 3.90 5.37
N SER A 12 5.88 2.61 5.13
CA SER A 12 6.99 1.81 5.69
C SER A 12 7.30 0.62 4.77
N SER A 13 8.54 0.16 4.75
CA SER A 13 8.88 -1.08 4.04
C SER A 13 8.21 -2.33 4.66
N HIS A 14 7.85 -2.25 5.94
CA HIS A 14 7.15 -3.32 6.67
C HIS A 14 6.06 -2.73 7.58
N GLY A 15 4.86 -2.58 7.02
CA GLY A 15 3.70 -2.03 7.72
C GLY A 15 3.11 -2.94 8.80
N HIS A 16 3.39 -4.25 8.74
CA HIS A 16 2.99 -5.22 9.76
C HIS A 16 3.96 -5.25 10.96
N SER A 17 4.52 -4.10 11.33
CA SER A 17 5.37 -3.93 12.51
C SER A 17 4.59 -3.20 13.61
N GLU A 18 4.80 -3.57 14.88
CA GLU A 18 4.04 -2.98 15.99
C GLU A 18 4.18 -1.46 16.05
N GLY A 19 5.35 -0.91 15.73
CA GLY A 19 5.55 0.55 15.68
C GLY A 19 4.65 1.24 14.64
N VAL A 20 4.45 0.63 13.48
CA VAL A 20 3.56 1.18 12.44
C VAL A 20 2.09 1.03 12.86
N LEU A 21 1.70 -0.14 13.37
CA LEU A 21 0.34 -0.39 13.84
C LEU A 21 -0.04 0.60 14.96
N GLN A 22 0.85 0.78 15.93
CA GLN A 22 0.65 1.73 17.02
C GLN A 22 0.53 3.17 16.49
N ARG A 23 1.37 3.54 15.50
CA ARG A 23 1.29 4.87 14.90
C ARG A 23 -0.04 5.10 14.20
N ILE A 24 -0.59 4.11 13.50
CA ILE A 24 -1.90 4.18 12.86
C ILE A 24 -3.00 4.36 13.90
N ARG A 25 -3.01 3.55 14.97
CA ARG A 25 -4.00 3.65 16.05
C ARG A 25 -4.01 5.04 16.69
N GLU A 26 -2.83 5.56 17.02
CA GLU A 26 -2.70 6.89 17.61
C GLU A 26 -3.11 8.00 16.63
N THR A 27 -2.81 7.85 15.35
CA THR A 27 -3.23 8.82 14.30
C THR A 27 -4.74 8.81 14.13
N ARG A 28 -5.37 7.62 14.07
CA ARG A 28 -6.83 7.48 14.01
C ARG A 28 -7.51 8.08 15.25
N ALA A 29 -6.95 7.88 16.44
CA ALA A 29 -7.47 8.47 17.67
C ALA A 29 -7.41 10.01 17.67
N LEU A 30 -6.31 10.59 17.17
CA LEU A 30 -6.15 12.04 17.06
C LEU A 30 -6.99 12.65 15.93
N TYR A 31 -7.22 11.90 14.86
CA TYR A 31 -7.94 12.36 13.67
C TYR A 31 -8.99 11.33 13.21
N PRO A 32 -10.13 11.20 13.92
CA PRO A 32 -11.11 10.14 13.67
C PRO A 32 -11.67 10.11 12.26
N ASN A 33 -11.78 11.28 11.62
CA ASN A 33 -12.40 11.44 10.30
C ASN A 33 -11.38 11.51 9.15
N LEU A 34 -10.08 11.54 9.42
CA LEU A 34 -9.07 11.61 8.37
C LEU A 34 -8.97 10.24 7.68
N PRO A 35 -9.09 10.15 6.35
CA PRO A 35 -8.72 8.95 5.62
C PRO A 35 -7.23 8.64 5.82
N ILE A 36 -6.93 7.41 6.27
CA ILE A 36 -5.56 6.96 6.51
C ILE A 36 -5.26 5.79 5.57
N ILE A 37 -4.23 5.90 4.76
CA ILE A 37 -3.67 4.77 4.02
C ILE A 37 -2.51 4.21 4.86
N GLY A 38 -2.45 2.91 5.07
CA GLY A 38 -1.32 2.27 5.74
C GLY A 38 -0.64 1.26 4.83
N GLY A 39 0.68 1.19 4.89
CA GLY A 39 1.45 0.21 4.15
C GLY A 39 2.94 0.24 4.48
N ASN A 40 3.74 -0.58 3.81
CA ASN A 40 3.34 -1.62 2.87
C ASN A 40 3.21 -2.98 3.55
N VAL A 41 2.26 -3.77 3.08
CA VAL A 41 2.13 -5.20 3.43
C VAL A 41 2.11 -6.04 2.15
N ALA A 42 2.29 -7.34 2.31
CA ALA A 42 2.25 -8.28 1.18
C ALA A 42 1.61 -9.63 1.53
N THR A 43 0.91 -9.71 2.67
CA THR A 43 0.21 -10.91 3.14
C THR A 43 -1.18 -10.56 3.68
N ALA A 44 -2.06 -11.56 3.74
CA ALA A 44 -3.39 -11.46 4.32
C ALA A 44 -3.37 -10.94 5.78
N GLU A 45 -2.46 -11.47 6.60
CA GLU A 45 -2.35 -11.11 8.02
C GLU A 45 -1.91 -9.66 8.19
N GLY A 46 -0.95 -9.19 7.37
CA GLY A 46 -0.52 -7.80 7.39
C GLY A 46 -1.65 -6.85 6.98
N ALA A 47 -2.45 -7.23 5.97
CA ALA A 47 -3.59 -6.43 5.55
C ALA A 47 -4.66 -6.33 6.65
N LEU A 48 -4.98 -7.47 7.30
CA LEU A 48 -5.89 -7.49 8.46
C LEU A 48 -5.37 -6.66 9.63
N ALA A 49 -4.09 -6.78 9.96
CA ALA A 49 -3.49 -6.02 11.05
C ALA A 49 -3.59 -4.50 10.83
N LEU A 50 -3.34 -4.03 9.59
CA LEU A 50 -3.53 -2.62 9.24
C LEU A 50 -5.00 -2.19 9.32
N ALA A 51 -5.91 -3.02 8.80
CA ALA A 51 -7.36 -2.78 8.90
C ALA A 51 -7.81 -2.65 10.36
N ASP A 52 -7.39 -3.58 11.22
CA ASP A 52 -7.72 -3.59 12.65
C ASP A 52 -7.09 -2.40 13.39
N ALA A 53 -5.93 -1.90 12.93
CA ALA A 53 -5.34 -0.67 13.47
C ALA A 53 -6.12 0.60 13.09
N GLY A 54 -6.99 0.54 12.08
CA GLY A 54 -7.92 1.61 11.72
C GLY A 54 -7.58 2.37 10.44
N VAL A 55 -6.90 1.74 9.47
CA VAL A 55 -6.70 2.35 8.14
C VAL A 55 -8.01 2.39 7.34
N SER A 56 -8.11 3.36 6.44
CA SER A 56 -9.16 3.50 5.45
C SER A 56 -8.81 2.83 4.12
N ALA A 57 -7.53 2.54 3.86
CA ALA A 57 -7.06 1.74 2.73
C ALA A 57 -5.72 1.06 3.06
N VAL A 58 -5.45 -0.07 2.40
CA VAL A 58 -4.19 -0.82 2.57
C VAL A 58 -3.33 -0.69 1.31
N LYS A 59 -2.08 -0.25 1.46
CA LYS A 59 -1.09 -0.22 0.37
C LYS A 59 -0.28 -1.52 0.36
N VAL A 60 -0.27 -2.19 -0.79
CA VAL A 60 0.25 -3.56 -0.96
C VAL A 60 1.43 -3.59 -1.92
N GLY A 61 2.54 -4.15 -1.46
CA GLY A 61 3.73 -4.42 -2.27
C GLY A 61 5.01 -4.39 -1.46
N ILE A 62 5.70 -5.52 -1.35
CA ILE A 62 7.04 -5.62 -0.75
C ILE A 62 7.98 -6.30 -1.74
N GLY A 63 8.98 -5.54 -2.20
CA GLY A 63 9.94 -5.97 -3.22
C GLY A 63 9.55 -5.87 -4.71
N PRO A 64 8.36 -5.44 -5.16
CA PRO A 64 8.02 -5.41 -6.59
C PRO A 64 8.55 -4.17 -7.32
N GLY A 65 8.91 -3.10 -6.59
CA GLY A 65 9.29 -1.80 -7.16
C GLY A 65 10.52 -1.91 -8.06
N SER A 66 10.55 -1.12 -9.14
CA SER A 66 11.61 -1.15 -10.16
C SER A 66 13.00 -0.85 -9.61
N ILE A 67 13.09 0.03 -8.61
CA ILE A 67 14.34 0.39 -7.91
C ILE A 67 14.55 -0.36 -6.59
N CYS A 68 13.60 -1.21 -6.20
CA CYS A 68 13.59 -1.82 -4.88
C CYS A 68 14.61 -2.96 -4.81
N THR A 69 15.57 -2.85 -3.90
CA THR A 69 16.61 -3.87 -3.70
C THR A 69 16.23 -4.91 -2.64
N THR A 70 15.08 -4.79 -1.98
CA THR A 70 14.67 -5.65 -0.84
C THR A 70 14.78 -7.14 -1.15
N ARG A 71 14.28 -7.60 -2.31
CA ARG A 71 14.39 -9.03 -2.68
C ARG A 71 15.82 -9.50 -2.82
N ILE A 72 16.70 -8.66 -3.37
CA ILE A 72 18.10 -9.01 -3.62
C ILE A 72 18.91 -8.97 -2.33
N VAL A 73 18.68 -7.97 -1.48
CA VAL A 73 19.50 -7.72 -0.29
C VAL A 73 19.02 -8.53 0.90
N THR A 74 17.70 -8.65 1.12
CA THR A 74 17.15 -9.30 2.31
C THR A 74 16.52 -10.66 2.02
N GLY A 75 16.33 -11.01 0.74
CA GLY A 75 15.60 -12.22 0.33
C GLY A 75 14.08 -12.13 0.54
N VAL A 76 13.55 -10.98 0.95
CA VAL A 76 12.13 -10.81 1.31
C VAL A 76 11.34 -10.16 0.17
N GLY A 77 10.17 -10.72 -0.11
CA GLY A 77 9.17 -10.14 -0.98
C GLY A 77 8.15 -11.18 -1.45
N VAL A 78 7.05 -10.69 -2.02
CA VAL A 78 5.98 -11.56 -2.56
C VAL A 78 5.72 -11.16 -4.02
N PRO A 79 5.47 -12.09 -4.95
CA PRO A 79 5.00 -11.77 -6.30
C PRO A 79 3.78 -10.85 -6.25
N GLN A 80 3.80 -9.75 -7.01
CA GLN A 80 2.88 -8.64 -6.77
C GLN A 80 1.40 -9.00 -6.94
N ILE A 81 1.07 -9.80 -7.96
CA ILE A 81 -0.32 -10.24 -8.19
C ILE A 81 -0.81 -11.14 -7.03
N THR A 82 0.04 -12.01 -6.50
CA THR A 82 -0.27 -12.82 -5.32
C THR A 82 -0.50 -11.94 -4.10
N ALA A 83 0.41 -10.99 -3.83
CA ALA A 83 0.28 -10.07 -2.71
C ALA A 83 -1.04 -9.28 -2.75
N ILE A 84 -1.43 -8.80 -3.94
CA ILE A 84 -2.71 -8.10 -4.14
C ILE A 84 -3.89 -9.04 -3.88
N ALA A 85 -3.92 -10.19 -4.54
CA ALA A 85 -5.03 -11.13 -4.44
C ALA A 85 -5.25 -11.61 -2.99
N ASP A 86 -4.17 -11.94 -2.27
CA ASP A 86 -4.24 -12.39 -0.88
C ASP A 86 -4.76 -11.29 0.06
N ALA A 87 -4.30 -10.04 -0.13
CA ALA A 87 -4.76 -8.91 0.68
C ALA A 87 -6.23 -8.56 0.39
N VAL A 88 -6.66 -8.61 -0.88
CA VAL A 88 -8.05 -8.37 -1.29
C VAL A 88 -8.98 -9.42 -0.68
N GLU A 89 -8.62 -10.71 -0.81
CA GLU A 89 -9.43 -11.80 -0.24
C GLU A 89 -9.57 -11.66 1.28
N ALA A 90 -8.48 -11.30 1.98
CA ALA A 90 -8.50 -11.07 3.43
C ALA A 90 -9.41 -9.90 3.85
N LEU A 91 -9.56 -8.88 3.00
CA LEU A 91 -10.32 -7.65 3.28
C LEU A 91 -11.74 -7.64 2.69
N LYS A 92 -12.18 -8.70 2.03
CA LYS A 92 -13.45 -8.75 1.28
C LYS A 92 -14.67 -8.29 2.09
N ASP A 93 -14.72 -8.61 3.39
CA ASP A 93 -15.83 -8.30 4.29
C ASP A 93 -15.60 -7.03 5.14
N ARG A 94 -14.53 -6.27 4.85
CA ARG A 94 -14.12 -5.10 5.63
C ARG A 94 -14.43 -3.77 4.94
N ASN A 95 -14.79 -3.78 3.65
CA ASN A 95 -14.98 -2.57 2.85
C ASN A 95 -13.76 -1.62 2.90
N ILE A 96 -12.55 -2.18 2.95
CA ILE A 96 -11.28 -1.45 2.94
C ILE A 96 -10.58 -1.75 1.61
N PRO A 97 -10.40 -0.75 0.72
CA PRO A 97 -9.78 -0.96 -0.57
C PRO A 97 -8.27 -1.23 -0.48
N VAL A 98 -7.77 -1.98 -1.45
CA VAL A 98 -6.34 -2.26 -1.65
C VAL A 98 -5.76 -1.38 -2.75
N ILE A 99 -4.60 -0.78 -2.48
CA ILE A 99 -3.79 -0.02 -3.44
C ILE A 99 -2.59 -0.88 -3.84
N ALA A 100 -2.46 -1.22 -5.12
CA ALA A 100 -1.32 -1.96 -5.64
C ALA A 100 -0.13 -1.03 -5.88
N ASP A 101 0.96 -1.21 -5.14
CA ASP A 101 2.14 -0.34 -5.16
C ASP A 101 3.40 -1.08 -5.66
N GLY A 102 3.91 -0.64 -6.80
CA GLY A 102 5.14 -1.14 -7.41
C GLY A 102 4.95 -2.29 -8.41
N GLY A 103 5.98 -2.51 -9.24
CA GLY A 103 6.01 -3.57 -10.24
C GLY A 103 5.28 -3.27 -11.56
N ILE A 104 4.61 -2.12 -11.68
CA ILE A 104 3.93 -1.69 -12.91
C ILE A 104 4.95 -1.17 -13.93
N ARG A 105 5.00 -1.80 -15.11
CA ARG A 105 5.89 -1.37 -16.21
C ARG A 105 5.10 -0.92 -17.44
N PHE A 106 3.98 -1.59 -17.70
CA PHE A 106 3.12 -1.29 -18.84
C PHE A 106 1.66 -1.17 -18.41
N SER A 107 0.82 -0.58 -19.27
CA SER A 107 -0.63 -0.46 -19.04
C SER A 107 -1.29 -1.82 -18.79
N GLY A 108 -0.80 -2.91 -19.40
CA GLY A 108 -1.26 -4.26 -19.14
C GLY A 108 -1.05 -4.73 -17.70
N ASP A 109 -0.04 -4.21 -16.99
CA ASP A 109 0.18 -4.55 -15.58
C ASP A 109 -0.81 -3.82 -14.68
N ILE A 110 -1.21 -2.60 -15.04
CA ILE A 110 -2.31 -1.88 -14.37
C ILE A 110 -3.60 -2.69 -14.50
N ALA A 111 -3.92 -3.13 -15.72
CA ALA A 111 -5.12 -3.93 -15.96
C ALA A 111 -5.12 -5.22 -15.14
N LYS A 112 -3.98 -5.91 -15.01
CA LYS A 112 -3.84 -7.12 -14.19
C LYS A 112 -3.97 -6.84 -12.69
N ALA A 113 -3.39 -5.74 -12.20
CA ALA A 113 -3.51 -5.36 -10.79
C ALA A 113 -4.97 -5.06 -10.40
N LEU A 114 -5.70 -4.34 -11.26
CA LEU A 114 -7.13 -4.09 -11.08
C LEU A 114 -7.95 -5.38 -11.18
N ALA A 115 -7.63 -6.26 -12.14
CA ALA A 115 -8.27 -7.57 -12.27
C ALA A 115 -7.99 -8.49 -11.06
N ALA A 116 -6.85 -8.33 -10.38
CA ALA A 116 -6.54 -9.01 -9.13
C ALA A 116 -7.29 -8.43 -7.91
N GLY A 117 -8.08 -7.37 -8.10
CA GLY A 117 -8.98 -6.80 -7.09
C GLY A 117 -8.48 -5.51 -6.43
N ALA A 118 -7.33 -4.96 -6.83
CA ALA A 118 -6.92 -3.64 -6.36
C ALA A 118 -7.91 -2.56 -6.82
N ALA A 119 -8.21 -1.59 -5.94
CA ALA A 119 -9.08 -0.46 -6.26
C ALA A 119 -8.36 0.59 -7.12
N CYS A 120 -7.05 0.74 -6.92
CA CYS A 120 -6.18 1.58 -7.74
C CYS A 120 -4.74 1.09 -7.70
N VAL A 121 -3.88 1.72 -8.52
CA VAL A 121 -2.44 1.47 -8.55
C VAL A 121 -1.68 2.73 -8.14
N MET A 122 -0.55 2.54 -7.46
CA MET A 122 0.45 3.58 -7.22
C MET A 122 1.66 3.31 -8.11
N VAL A 123 2.08 4.33 -8.87
CA VAL A 123 3.15 4.20 -9.87
C VAL A 123 4.19 5.31 -9.66
N GLY A 124 5.45 4.90 -9.52
CA GLY A 124 6.60 5.81 -9.43
C GLY A 124 7.30 5.96 -10.79
N SER A 125 8.02 4.92 -11.22
CA SER A 125 8.88 4.98 -12.42
C SER A 125 8.15 5.27 -13.74
N MET A 126 6.84 5.06 -13.80
CA MET A 126 6.04 5.41 -14.98
C MET A 126 5.80 6.93 -15.10
N PHE A 127 5.74 7.64 -13.98
CA PHE A 127 5.63 9.11 -13.93
C PHE A 127 7.00 9.79 -13.77
N ALA A 128 8.04 9.04 -13.43
CA ALA A 128 9.39 9.57 -13.39
C ALA A 128 9.82 10.01 -14.80
N GLY A 129 10.10 11.31 -14.97
CA GLY A 129 10.53 11.90 -16.24
C GLY A 129 9.41 12.57 -17.05
N THR A 130 8.19 12.70 -16.52
CA THR A 130 7.19 13.60 -17.10
C THR A 130 7.51 15.06 -16.77
N GLU A 131 6.91 16.00 -17.49
CA GLU A 131 7.15 17.45 -17.33
C GLU A 131 6.88 17.96 -15.90
N GLU A 132 5.90 17.37 -15.23
CA GLU A 132 5.47 17.77 -13.89
C GLU A 132 6.32 17.13 -12.77
N SER A 133 7.13 16.13 -13.11
CA SER A 133 7.99 15.47 -12.13
C SER A 133 9.11 16.43 -11.69
N PRO A 134 9.46 16.46 -10.39
CA PRO A 134 10.47 17.41 -9.90
C PRO A 134 11.86 17.05 -10.41
N GLY A 135 12.65 18.08 -10.74
CA GLY A 135 14.02 17.95 -11.26
C GLY A 135 14.16 18.65 -12.61
#